data_AF-A0A3A1YY91-F1
#
_entry.id   AF-A0A3A1YY91-F1
#
_cell.length_a   1.000
_cell.length_b   1.000
_cell.length_c   1.000
_cell.angle_alpha   90.00
_cell.angle_beta   90.00
_cell.angle_gamma   90.00
#
_symmetry.space_group_name_H-M   'P 1'
#
loop_
_entity.id
_entity.type
_entity.pdbx_description
1 polymer ?
#
loop_
_entity_poly.entity_id
_entity_poly.type
_entity_poly.pdbx_seq_one_letter_code
_entity_poly.pdbx_strand_id
1 'polypeptide(L)'
;MPRTHSVYLNNHFYSGLRAQLEKAQNKAQVAQWINFIQALKQKGVKQIEIEDSGIIESLEGLDQKRVLPRAELLQLFDQRDVKIRELVLPNPSFPGMRLSGGTDYKETMYILESERDYLKYQLAQVRFELQELNFDLDALATNPERVYELDNQRKVLTEKMLVAKDFKAHHYSSVQDPDEPGQFIRNLMAHARTTKRNDIFFIDEIQSDWAQRFRRTNGESKNYPSAPFITNTEIWSAIVLKRQLQRAAADPSIKRLAWITGDLRNGSNYVSNDGLNEFYLKILPKIMSKFLKNTGESVKMANLKLDANSQEYAVPTIEITDAVRKKALEPAPLYSLDADEDYPSQIYTAKSVDEASLLRQTPPAFRDAFLGAKEMFSGLFDLRLVSHILDDSTQLPASGSFLGNVLSISFNGRDRLGALDHELWHLAESALLDPLDVATIHEAFSPGKKLNTAVRHAMVADGANPRAVAQCDSAEEAAAFGFALWRKGKLQINPQEEDIGQSAIDKTVGKIFVRVEKAFHSLARWVKRLIVDETRNEFEQKVVDQAFTNFAKSLDQATIKAATKRLWDEQQNIRDEVDYASIERRTTRPAMRA
;
A
#
# COMPACT_ATOMS: atom_id res chain seq x y z
N MET A 1 22.40 -31.69 19.30
CA MET A 1 22.10 -30.76 18.20
C MET A 1 21.56 -29.47 18.80
N PRO A 2 22.05 -28.29 18.41
CA PRO A 2 21.40 -27.05 18.84
C PRO A 2 19.96 -27.06 18.30
N ARG A 3 18.98 -26.74 19.15
CA ARG A 3 17.59 -26.61 18.71
C ARG A 3 17.55 -25.49 17.66
N THR A 4 17.06 -25.78 16.46
CA THR A 4 16.82 -24.75 15.45
C THR A 4 15.87 -23.71 16.01
N HIS A 5 16.18 -22.43 15.81
CA HIS A 5 15.34 -21.32 16.28
C HIS A 5 14.13 -21.10 15.38
N SER A 6 14.14 -21.72 14.20
CA SER A 6 13.06 -21.68 13.23
C SER A 6 12.28 -22.99 13.08
N VAL A 7 11.06 -22.82 12.58
CA VAL A 7 10.15 -23.87 12.11
C VAL A 7 9.53 -23.44 10.78
N TYR A 8 9.12 -24.38 9.94
CA TYR A 8 8.36 -24.05 8.73
C TYR A 8 6.86 -24.02 9.00
N LEU A 9 6.16 -23.09 8.34
CA LEU A 9 4.72 -22.93 8.50
C LEU A 9 3.89 -24.09 7.94
N ASN A 10 4.45 -24.95 7.08
CA ASN A 10 3.79 -26.16 6.58
C ASN A 10 3.39 -27.16 7.68
N ASN A 11 3.93 -27.03 8.91
CA ASN A 11 3.47 -27.78 10.07
C ASN A 11 2.16 -27.26 10.68
N HIS A 12 1.75 -26.05 10.31
CA HIS A 12 0.60 -25.33 10.85
C HIS A 12 -0.40 -24.93 9.77
N PHE A 13 0.02 -24.96 8.52
CA PHE A 13 -0.77 -24.62 7.36
C PHE A 13 -0.64 -25.68 6.27
N TYR A 14 -1.67 -25.82 5.44
CA TYR A 14 -1.67 -26.77 4.32
C TYR A 14 -1.99 -26.07 2.99
N SER A 15 -1.50 -26.64 1.89
CA SER A 15 -1.90 -26.26 0.53
C SER A 15 -3.20 -26.96 0.15
N GLY A 16 -4.22 -26.17 -0.20
CA GLY A 16 -5.50 -26.68 -0.69
C GLY A 16 -5.34 -27.35 -2.05
N LEU A 17 -4.54 -26.75 -2.93
CA LEU A 17 -4.20 -27.30 -4.25
C LEU A 17 -3.53 -28.67 -4.11
N ARG A 18 -2.47 -28.77 -3.32
CA ARG A 18 -1.75 -30.02 -3.11
C ARG A 18 -2.67 -31.12 -2.56
N ALA A 19 -3.51 -30.81 -1.57
CA ALA A 19 -4.45 -31.75 -0.99
C ALA A 19 -5.51 -32.27 -2.00
N GLN A 20 -5.87 -31.46 -3.00
CA GLN A 20 -6.76 -31.90 -4.09
C GLN A 20 -6.01 -32.73 -5.14
N LEU A 21 -4.76 -32.38 -5.44
CA LEU A 21 -3.91 -33.15 -6.35
C LEU A 21 -3.68 -34.59 -5.84
N GLU A 22 -3.47 -34.77 -4.53
CA GLU A 22 -3.32 -36.10 -3.91
C GLU A 22 -4.54 -37.01 -4.11
N LYS A 23 -5.73 -36.42 -4.12
CA LYS A 23 -7.02 -37.12 -4.29
C LYS A 23 -7.37 -37.36 -5.76
N ALA A 24 -6.59 -36.82 -6.69
CA ALA A 24 -6.86 -36.92 -8.11
C ALA A 24 -6.55 -38.33 -8.65
N GLN A 25 -6.92 -38.57 -9.91
CA GLN A 25 -6.65 -39.82 -10.62
C GLN A 25 -5.15 -40.17 -10.67
N ASN A 26 -4.80 -41.45 -10.81
CA ASN A 26 -3.40 -41.90 -10.71
C ASN A 26 -2.52 -41.43 -11.88
N LYS A 27 -3.10 -41.16 -13.05
CA LYS A 27 -2.39 -40.66 -14.25
C LYS A 27 -3.38 -39.95 -15.18
N ALA A 28 -2.88 -38.98 -15.94
CA ALA A 28 -3.66 -38.26 -16.96
C ALA A 28 -2.72 -37.74 -18.05
N GLN A 29 -3.27 -37.33 -19.19
CA GLN A 29 -2.49 -36.50 -20.12
C GLN A 29 -2.18 -35.14 -19.48
N VAL A 30 -1.04 -34.53 -19.84
CA VAL A 30 -0.65 -33.19 -19.35
C VAL A 30 -1.76 -32.16 -19.55
N ALA A 31 -2.39 -32.12 -20.75
CA ALA A 31 -3.51 -31.22 -21.01
C ALA A 31 -4.71 -31.45 -20.08
N GLN A 32 -4.98 -32.71 -19.69
CA GLN A 32 -6.03 -33.04 -18.75
C GLN A 32 -5.69 -32.57 -17.33
N TRP A 33 -4.41 -32.62 -16.94
CA TRP A 33 -3.95 -32.10 -15.65
C TRP A 33 -4.12 -30.58 -15.55
N ILE A 34 -3.75 -29.84 -16.59
CA ILE A 34 -3.94 -28.38 -16.64
C ILE A 34 -5.42 -28.02 -16.46
N ASN A 35 -6.31 -28.67 -17.22
CA ASN A 35 -7.76 -28.45 -17.12
C ASN A 35 -8.30 -28.83 -15.72
N PHE A 36 -7.82 -29.93 -15.15
CA PHE A 36 -8.21 -30.36 -13.81
C PHE A 36 -7.81 -29.31 -12.76
N ILE A 37 -6.56 -28.84 -12.78
CA ILE A 37 -6.05 -27.84 -11.83
C ILE A 37 -6.85 -26.54 -11.94
N GLN A 38 -7.10 -26.05 -13.15
CA GLN A 38 -7.92 -24.85 -13.36
C GLN A 38 -9.36 -25.02 -12.84
N ALA A 39 -9.93 -26.23 -12.98
CA ALA A 39 -11.26 -26.54 -12.46
C ALA A 39 -11.32 -26.65 -10.93
N LEU A 40 -10.18 -26.85 -10.24
CA LEU A 40 -10.14 -26.93 -8.77
C LEU A 40 -10.58 -25.63 -8.07
N LYS A 41 -10.62 -24.51 -8.79
CA LYS A 41 -11.22 -23.26 -8.28
C LYS A 41 -12.65 -23.44 -7.81
N GLN A 42 -13.42 -24.22 -8.57
CA GLN A 42 -14.81 -24.57 -8.22
C GLN A 42 -14.88 -25.44 -6.95
N LYS A 43 -13.76 -26.04 -6.52
CA LYS A 43 -13.62 -26.82 -5.29
C LYS A 43 -12.94 -26.05 -4.16
N GLY A 44 -12.82 -24.73 -4.29
CA GLY A 44 -12.30 -23.84 -3.26
C GLY A 44 -10.78 -23.67 -3.24
N VAL A 45 -10.04 -24.22 -4.21
CA VAL A 45 -8.62 -23.91 -4.39
C VAL A 45 -8.50 -22.48 -4.91
N LYS A 46 -7.61 -21.70 -4.30
CA LYS A 46 -7.51 -20.26 -4.57
C LYS A 46 -6.74 -20.01 -5.88
N GLN A 47 -7.16 -19.02 -6.66
CA GLN A 47 -6.47 -18.69 -7.93
C GLN A 47 -4.99 -18.35 -7.67
N ILE A 48 -4.75 -17.53 -6.64
CA ILE A 48 -3.39 -17.15 -6.23
C ILE A 48 -2.53 -18.34 -5.81
N GLU A 49 -3.12 -19.41 -5.27
CA GLU A 49 -2.37 -20.64 -4.93
C GLU A 49 -1.89 -21.37 -6.19
N ILE A 50 -2.73 -21.40 -7.22
CA ILE A 50 -2.38 -21.99 -8.52
C ILE A 50 -1.26 -21.17 -9.17
N GLU A 51 -1.35 -19.85 -9.10
CA GLU A 51 -0.34 -18.93 -9.65
C GLU A 51 0.99 -19.04 -8.92
N ASP A 52 0.99 -18.89 -7.58
CA ASP A 52 2.20 -18.92 -6.75
C ASP A 52 2.90 -20.30 -6.82
N SER A 53 2.17 -21.39 -7.07
CA SER A 53 2.77 -22.71 -7.27
C SER A 53 3.56 -22.88 -8.56
N GLY A 54 3.29 -22.07 -9.60
CA GLY A 54 3.92 -22.22 -10.92
C GLY A 54 3.69 -23.58 -11.60
N ILE A 55 2.72 -24.37 -11.14
CA ILE A 55 2.50 -25.73 -11.64
C ILE A 55 2.00 -25.74 -13.07
N ILE A 56 1.16 -24.76 -13.44
CA ILE A 56 0.61 -24.65 -14.80
C ILE A 56 1.73 -24.34 -15.80
N GLU A 57 2.58 -23.34 -15.52
CA GLU A 57 3.74 -23.00 -16.34
C GLU A 57 4.66 -24.23 -16.54
N SER A 58 4.88 -24.99 -15.46
CA SER A 58 5.71 -26.20 -15.51
C SER A 58 5.11 -27.29 -16.39
N LEU A 59 3.77 -27.45 -16.38
CA LEU A 59 3.06 -28.42 -17.22
C LEU A 59 2.96 -27.96 -18.69
N GLU A 60 2.81 -26.66 -18.95
CA GLU A 60 2.78 -26.10 -20.30
C GLU A 60 4.09 -26.33 -21.05
N GLY A 61 5.22 -26.41 -20.33
CA GLY A 61 6.52 -26.77 -20.88
C GLY A 61 6.69 -28.24 -21.30
N LEU A 62 5.72 -29.11 -21.00
CA LEU A 62 5.77 -30.54 -21.35
C LEU A 62 4.93 -30.84 -22.60
N ASP A 63 5.18 -32.00 -23.23
CA ASP A 63 4.31 -32.52 -24.29
C ASP A 63 2.89 -32.75 -23.75
N GLN A 64 1.92 -32.03 -24.32
CA GLN A 64 0.53 -32.03 -23.91
C GLN A 64 -0.14 -33.41 -24.01
N LYS A 65 0.38 -34.30 -24.88
CA LYS A 65 -0.13 -35.67 -25.05
C LYS A 65 0.54 -36.68 -24.13
N ARG A 66 1.64 -36.30 -23.46
CA ARG A 66 2.35 -37.16 -22.51
C ARG A 66 1.41 -37.56 -21.38
N VAL A 67 1.42 -38.85 -21.04
CA VAL A 67 0.72 -39.35 -19.85
C VAL A 67 1.62 -39.15 -18.64
N LEU A 68 1.19 -38.30 -17.72
CA LEU A 68 1.90 -37.94 -16.50
C LEU A 68 1.26 -38.64 -15.29
N PRO A 69 2.00 -39.48 -14.55
CA PRO A 69 1.54 -40.03 -13.26
C PRO A 69 1.33 -38.95 -12.21
N ARG A 70 0.38 -39.15 -11.30
CA ARG A 70 0.11 -38.24 -10.16
C ARG A 70 1.35 -38.03 -9.29
N ALA A 71 2.15 -39.08 -9.08
CA ALA A 71 3.38 -38.97 -8.28
C ALA A 71 4.37 -37.96 -8.90
N GLU A 72 4.51 -37.97 -10.23
CA GLU A 72 5.36 -37.02 -10.95
C GLU A 72 4.75 -35.60 -10.91
N LEU A 73 3.42 -35.48 -11.03
CA LEU A 73 2.74 -34.19 -10.86
C LEU A 73 2.96 -33.59 -9.46
N LEU A 74 2.86 -34.41 -8.42
CA LEU A 74 3.10 -33.97 -7.04
C LEU A 74 4.56 -33.58 -6.84
N GLN A 75 5.51 -34.30 -7.46
CA GLN A 75 6.91 -33.93 -7.42
C GLN A 75 7.17 -32.58 -8.12
N LEU A 76 6.53 -32.33 -9.27
CA LEU A 76 6.60 -31.04 -9.96
C LEU A 76 6.02 -29.91 -9.11
N PHE A 77 4.93 -30.17 -8.38
CA PHE A 77 4.37 -29.21 -7.44
C PHE A 77 5.32 -28.95 -6.27
N ASP A 78 5.82 -30.02 -5.62
CA ASP A 78 6.67 -29.94 -4.44
C ASP A 78 8.01 -29.24 -4.71
N GLN A 79 8.49 -29.30 -5.95
CA GLN A 79 9.66 -28.56 -6.40
C GLN A 79 9.46 -27.04 -6.28
N ARG A 80 8.25 -26.52 -6.48
CA ARG A 80 7.98 -25.07 -6.40
C ARG A 80 7.08 -24.72 -5.21
N ASP A 81 6.95 -25.61 -4.24
CA ASP A 81 6.11 -25.37 -3.07
C ASP A 81 6.62 -24.16 -2.30
N VAL A 82 5.69 -23.27 -1.97
CA VAL A 82 6.01 -22.01 -1.28
C VAL A 82 6.24 -22.29 0.19
N LYS A 83 7.49 -22.12 0.63
CA LYS A 83 7.88 -22.33 2.02
C LYS A 83 8.10 -21.02 2.74
N ILE A 84 7.48 -20.92 3.92
CA ILE A 84 7.66 -19.81 4.85
C ILE A 84 8.33 -20.35 6.11
N ARG A 85 9.53 -19.87 6.39
CA ARG A 85 10.26 -20.12 7.63
C ARG A 85 9.83 -19.10 8.67
N GLU A 86 9.29 -19.57 9.78
CA GLU A 86 9.03 -18.79 10.99
C GLU A 86 10.28 -18.82 11.87
N LEU A 87 10.84 -17.66 12.18
CA LEU A 87 12.01 -17.51 13.03
C LEU A 87 11.68 -16.57 14.19
N VAL A 88 11.82 -17.03 15.43
CA VAL A 88 11.77 -16.15 16.61
C VAL A 88 13.18 -15.69 16.93
N LEU A 89 13.42 -14.38 16.94
CA LEU A 89 14.74 -13.85 17.24
C LEU A 89 15.14 -14.17 18.69
N PRO A 90 16.31 -14.79 18.93
CA PRO A 90 16.79 -15.04 20.28
C PRO A 90 17.14 -13.74 21.01
N ASN A 91 17.61 -12.74 20.26
CA ASN A 91 17.91 -11.40 20.75
C ASN A 91 17.05 -10.39 19.96
N PRO A 92 15.98 -9.84 20.56
CA PRO A 92 15.14 -8.86 19.88
C PRO A 92 15.91 -7.58 19.52
N SER A 93 15.66 -7.04 18.33
CA SER A 93 16.37 -5.89 17.78
C SER A 93 15.70 -4.55 18.10
N PHE A 94 14.39 -4.55 18.36
CA PHE A 94 13.55 -3.38 18.59
C PHE A 94 12.72 -3.45 19.89
N PRO A 95 13.29 -3.87 21.04
CA PRO A 95 12.53 -4.02 22.29
C PRO A 95 11.93 -2.72 22.83
N GLY A 96 12.44 -1.56 22.42
CA GLY A 96 11.92 -0.23 22.77
C GLY A 96 10.74 0.25 21.93
N MET A 97 10.40 -0.44 20.85
CA MET A 97 9.35 -0.03 19.91
C MET A 97 8.00 -0.72 20.20
N ARG A 98 7.74 -1.04 21.47
CA ARG A 98 6.50 -1.64 21.96
C ARG A 98 5.86 -0.72 22.99
N LEU A 99 4.55 -0.85 23.21
CA LEU A 99 3.92 -0.16 24.32
C LEU A 99 4.54 -0.68 25.64
N SER A 100 4.82 0.21 26.59
CA SER A 100 5.47 -0.14 27.86
C SER A 100 4.72 -1.26 28.60
N GLY A 101 5.37 -1.92 29.54
CA GLY A 101 4.80 -3.06 30.27
C GLY A 101 4.88 -4.40 29.51
N GLY A 102 4.16 -5.39 30.02
CA GLY A 102 4.18 -6.76 29.51
C GLY A 102 5.50 -7.51 29.74
N THR A 103 5.44 -8.82 29.55
CA THR A 103 6.54 -9.78 29.68
C THR A 103 6.70 -10.56 28.38
N ASP A 104 7.75 -11.38 28.28
CA ASP A 104 7.95 -12.32 27.16
C ASP A 104 7.88 -11.64 25.77
N TYR A 105 8.58 -10.51 25.62
CA TYR A 105 8.66 -9.81 24.35
C TYR A 105 9.33 -10.66 23.29
N LYS A 106 8.69 -10.80 22.13
CA LYS A 106 9.18 -11.60 21.01
C LYS A 106 9.04 -10.87 19.69
N GLU A 107 10.09 -10.98 18.88
CA GLU A 107 10.11 -10.59 17.47
C GLU A 107 10.11 -11.85 16.62
N THR A 108 9.05 -12.05 15.84
CA THR A 108 8.87 -13.24 14.98
C THR A 108 8.94 -12.81 13.52
N MET A 109 9.85 -13.43 12.79
CA MET A 109 10.13 -13.20 11.38
C MET A 109 9.46 -14.29 10.54
N TYR A 110 8.82 -13.89 9.44
CA TYR A 110 8.26 -14.79 8.44
C TYR A 110 9.04 -14.62 7.15
N ILE A 111 9.94 -15.56 6.87
CA ILE A 111 10.92 -15.48 5.80
C ILE A 111 10.46 -16.40 4.68
N LEU A 112 10.24 -15.84 3.49
CA LEU A 112 9.97 -16.63 2.29
C LEU A 112 11.29 -17.23 1.80
N GLU A 113 11.25 -18.50 1.43
CA GLU A 113 12.34 -19.08 0.63
C GLU A 113 12.36 -18.37 -0.72
N SER A 114 13.48 -17.71 -1.08
CA SER A 114 13.53 -17.06 -2.40
C SER A 114 13.71 -18.07 -3.50
N GLU A 115 13.37 -17.64 -4.72
CA GLU A 115 13.79 -18.33 -5.95
C GLU A 115 15.29 -18.64 -5.92
N ARG A 116 16.13 -17.74 -5.38
CA ARG A 116 17.56 -17.97 -5.25
C ARG A 116 17.89 -19.09 -4.28
N ASP A 117 17.21 -19.19 -3.14
CA ASP A 117 17.42 -20.24 -2.14
C ASP A 117 16.99 -21.61 -2.70
N TYR A 118 15.86 -21.65 -3.40
CA TYR A 118 15.43 -22.83 -4.16
C TYR A 118 16.47 -23.26 -5.21
N LEU A 119 16.95 -22.34 -6.04
CA LEU A 119 17.96 -22.63 -7.07
C LEU A 119 19.27 -23.12 -6.46
N LYS A 120 19.71 -22.58 -5.31
CA LYS A 120 20.87 -23.10 -4.57
C LYS A 120 20.66 -24.53 -4.11
N TYR A 121 19.47 -24.84 -3.57
CA TYR A 121 19.14 -26.19 -3.14
C TYR A 121 19.18 -27.18 -4.31
N GLN A 122 18.57 -26.82 -5.44
CA GLN A 122 18.60 -27.63 -6.67
C GLN A 122 20.03 -27.83 -7.19
N LEU A 123 20.85 -26.77 -7.21
CA LEU A 123 22.27 -26.88 -7.58
C LEU A 123 23.05 -27.80 -6.64
N ALA A 124 22.74 -27.78 -5.33
CA ALA A 124 23.35 -28.68 -4.36
C ALA A 124 22.93 -30.14 -4.60
N GLN A 125 21.66 -30.41 -4.92
CA GLN A 125 21.18 -31.75 -5.29
C GLN A 125 21.87 -32.27 -6.55
N VAL A 126 21.91 -31.47 -7.63
CA VAL A 126 22.59 -31.83 -8.87
C VAL A 126 24.07 -32.12 -8.61
N ARG A 127 24.73 -31.30 -7.78
CA ARG A 127 26.13 -31.53 -7.40
C ARG A 127 26.31 -32.83 -6.62
N PHE A 128 25.41 -33.13 -5.70
CA PHE A 128 25.46 -34.36 -4.91
C PHE A 128 25.26 -35.59 -5.79
N GLU A 129 24.27 -35.58 -6.68
CA GLU A 129 24.01 -36.69 -7.61
C GLU A 129 25.18 -36.91 -8.58
N LEU A 130 25.76 -35.82 -9.12
CA LEU A 130 26.99 -35.91 -9.92
C LEU A 130 28.16 -36.53 -9.14
N GLN A 131 28.27 -36.23 -7.84
CA GLN A 131 29.28 -36.84 -6.97
C GLN A 131 29.00 -38.33 -6.76
N GLU A 132 27.76 -38.73 -6.49
CA GLU A 132 27.39 -40.14 -6.33
C GLU A 132 27.66 -40.96 -7.61
N LEU A 133 27.26 -40.44 -8.77
CA LEU A 133 27.51 -41.08 -10.06
C LEU A 133 29.01 -41.26 -10.37
N ASN A 134 29.87 -40.38 -9.84
CA ASN A 134 31.32 -40.52 -9.97
C ASN A 134 31.89 -41.71 -9.16
N PHE A 135 31.14 -42.23 -8.18
CA PHE A 135 31.53 -43.38 -7.36
C PHE A 135 30.70 -44.65 -7.65
N ASP A 136 29.58 -44.55 -8.38
CA ASP A 136 28.69 -45.66 -8.74
C ASP A 136 28.71 -45.92 -10.27
N LEU A 137 29.64 -46.79 -10.68
CA LEU A 137 29.83 -47.17 -12.09
C LEU A 137 28.66 -47.98 -12.66
N ASP A 138 27.91 -48.70 -11.82
CA ASP A 138 26.76 -49.52 -12.25
C ASP A 138 25.55 -48.63 -12.59
N ALA A 139 25.32 -47.58 -11.80
CA ALA A 139 24.35 -46.54 -12.12
C ALA A 139 24.69 -45.83 -13.44
N LEU A 140 25.98 -45.54 -13.67
CA LEU A 140 26.46 -44.90 -14.90
C LEU A 140 26.32 -45.82 -16.14
N ALA A 141 26.54 -47.12 -15.98
CA ALA A 141 26.35 -48.09 -17.05
C ALA A 141 24.87 -48.23 -17.45
N THR A 142 23.96 -48.04 -16.49
CA THR A 142 22.51 -48.14 -16.71
C THR A 142 21.93 -46.89 -17.38
N ASN A 143 22.47 -45.70 -17.07
CA ASN A 143 22.09 -44.46 -17.74
C ASN A 143 23.32 -43.54 -18.00
N PRO A 144 24.07 -43.78 -19.08
CA PRO A 144 25.27 -43.00 -19.39
C PRO A 144 24.99 -41.52 -19.69
N GLU A 145 23.78 -41.21 -20.17
CA GLU A 145 23.39 -39.84 -20.52
C GLU A 145 23.09 -38.99 -19.28
N ARG A 146 22.86 -39.61 -18.11
CA ARG A 146 22.48 -38.91 -16.88
C ARG A 146 23.48 -37.82 -16.47
N VAL A 147 24.77 -38.04 -16.70
CA VAL A 147 25.82 -37.05 -16.39
C VAL A 147 25.65 -35.80 -17.26
N TYR A 148 25.33 -35.97 -18.55
CA TYR A 148 25.09 -34.85 -19.46
C TYR A 148 23.78 -34.12 -19.13
N GLU A 149 22.73 -34.86 -18.74
CA GLU A 149 21.48 -34.27 -18.25
C GLU A 149 21.72 -33.39 -17.02
N LEU A 150 22.45 -33.91 -16.02
CA LEU A 150 22.77 -33.19 -14.79
C LEU A 150 23.68 -31.98 -15.05
N ASP A 151 24.65 -32.07 -15.96
CA ASP A 151 25.47 -30.90 -16.33
C ASP A 151 24.63 -29.83 -17.06
N ASN A 152 23.72 -30.22 -17.94
CA ASN A 152 22.79 -29.29 -18.57
C ASN A 152 21.84 -28.65 -17.55
N GLN A 153 21.30 -29.43 -16.60
CA GLN A 153 20.49 -28.92 -15.50
C GLN A 153 21.30 -27.92 -14.66
N ARG A 154 22.54 -28.25 -14.30
CA ARG A 154 23.46 -27.36 -13.58
C ARG A 154 23.66 -26.03 -14.32
N LYS A 155 23.90 -26.06 -15.63
CA LYS A 155 24.08 -24.85 -16.46
C LYS A 155 22.83 -23.97 -16.43
N VAL A 156 21.65 -24.55 -16.69
CA VAL A 156 20.37 -23.83 -16.66
C VAL A 156 20.08 -23.24 -15.28
N LEU A 157 20.29 -24.00 -14.21
CA LEU A 157 20.10 -23.52 -12.83
C LEU A 157 21.09 -22.40 -12.48
N THR A 158 22.33 -22.50 -12.95
CA THR A 158 23.36 -21.46 -12.74
C THR A 158 22.99 -20.17 -13.47
N GLU A 159 22.50 -20.25 -14.71
CA GLU A 159 22.01 -19.09 -15.47
C GLU A 159 20.81 -18.43 -14.78
N LYS A 160 19.83 -19.23 -14.33
CA LYS A 160 18.70 -18.72 -13.54
C LYS A 160 19.15 -18.05 -12.24
N MET A 161 20.17 -18.59 -11.56
CA MET A 161 20.69 -18.04 -10.32
C MET A 161 21.34 -16.65 -10.50
N LEU A 162 21.83 -16.32 -11.70
CA LEU A 162 22.37 -14.99 -12.01
C LEU A 162 21.28 -13.90 -12.05
N VAL A 163 20.06 -14.27 -12.40
CA VAL A 163 18.92 -13.34 -12.52
C VAL A 163 17.92 -13.45 -11.36
N ALA A 164 18.00 -14.51 -10.56
CA ALA A 164 17.15 -14.73 -9.40
C ALA A 164 17.30 -13.61 -8.36
N LYS A 165 16.16 -13.09 -7.90
CA LYS A 165 16.09 -11.91 -7.04
C LYS A 165 15.87 -12.32 -5.58
N ASP A 166 16.51 -11.57 -4.68
CA ASP A 166 16.22 -11.57 -3.25
C ASP A 166 15.64 -10.21 -2.86
N PHE A 167 14.79 -10.19 -1.85
CA PHE A 167 14.40 -8.96 -1.16
C PHE A 167 15.28 -8.75 0.08
N LYS A 168 16.09 -7.69 0.08
CA LYS A 168 17.02 -7.38 1.20
C LYS A 168 16.70 -6.06 1.88
N ALA A 169 15.74 -5.31 1.38
CA ALA A 169 15.49 -3.92 1.76
C ALA A 169 14.41 -3.82 2.86
N HIS A 170 14.65 -4.49 3.99
CA HIS A 170 13.80 -4.43 5.19
C HIS A 170 14.60 -3.95 6.42
N HIS A 171 13.91 -3.45 7.45
CA HIS A 171 14.57 -2.91 8.65
C HIS A 171 15.30 -3.95 9.51
N TYR A 172 15.07 -5.25 9.31
CA TYR A 172 15.87 -6.34 9.90
C TYR A 172 17.08 -6.77 9.04
N SER A 173 17.43 -6.04 7.98
CA SER A 173 18.46 -6.48 7.02
C SER A 173 19.88 -6.52 7.58
N SER A 174 20.12 -5.90 8.73
CA SER A 174 21.38 -5.97 9.49
C SER A 174 21.38 -7.05 10.57
N VAL A 175 20.27 -7.78 10.75
CA VAL A 175 20.16 -8.83 11.77
C VAL A 175 20.73 -10.13 11.21
N GLN A 176 21.65 -10.75 11.95
CA GLN A 176 22.20 -12.05 11.58
C GLN A 176 21.14 -13.14 11.68
N ASP A 177 21.13 -14.04 10.71
CA ASP A 177 20.28 -15.22 10.77
C ASP A 177 20.88 -16.23 11.78
N PRO A 178 20.18 -16.56 12.88
CA PRO A 178 20.70 -17.46 13.90
C PRO A 178 20.79 -18.91 13.41
N ASP A 179 20.05 -19.29 12.36
CA ASP A 179 20.12 -20.63 11.78
C ASP A 179 21.10 -20.71 10.59
N GLU A 180 21.53 -19.56 10.06
CA GLU A 180 22.53 -19.45 8.98
C GLU A 180 23.72 -18.54 9.38
N PRO A 181 24.69 -19.04 10.18
CA PRO A 181 25.82 -18.24 10.65
C PRO A 181 26.57 -17.52 9.53
N GLY A 182 26.83 -16.22 9.73
CA GLY A 182 27.51 -15.37 8.75
C GLY A 182 26.60 -14.80 7.66
N GLN A 183 25.31 -15.13 7.66
CA GLN A 183 24.32 -14.50 6.78
C GLN A 183 23.41 -13.54 7.56
N PHE A 184 22.89 -12.55 6.85
CA PHE A 184 21.85 -11.66 7.37
C PHE A 184 20.49 -12.12 6.88
N ILE A 185 19.44 -11.79 7.64
CA ILE A 185 18.05 -12.06 7.25
C ILE A 185 17.78 -11.38 5.89
N ARG A 186 17.20 -12.16 4.98
CA ARG A 186 16.69 -11.74 3.67
C ARG A 186 15.29 -12.30 3.45
N ASN A 187 14.61 -11.82 2.42
CA ASN A 187 13.29 -12.31 1.98
C ASN A 187 12.24 -12.29 3.09
N LEU A 188 12.34 -11.32 3.99
CA LEU A 188 11.37 -11.12 5.07
C LEU A 188 10.02 -10.71 4.47
N MET A 189 9.09 -11.66 4.42
CA MET A 189 7.73 -11.44 3.94
C MET A 189 6.99 -10.50 4.87
N ALA A 190 7.07 -10.80 6.17
CA ALA A 190 6.43 -10.03 7.22
C ALA A 190 7.11 -10.31 8.55
N HIS A 191 6.82 -9.50 9.54
CA HIS A 191 7.20 -9.77 10.91
C HIS A 191 6.07 -9.38 11.87
N ALA A 192 6.15 -9.92 13.07
CA ALA A 192 5.27 -9.56 14.18
C ALA A 192 6.08 -9.30 15.44
N ARG A 193 5.64 -8.32 16.22
CA ARG A 193 6.15 -8.01 17.56
C ARG A 193 5.04 -8.31 18.56
N THR A 194 5.37 -9.04 19.61
CA THR A 194 4.36 -9.54 20.57
C THR A 194 4.85 -9.47 22.00
N THR A 195 3.89 -9.32 22.92
CA THR A 195 4.10 -9.30 24.36
C THR A 195 3.02 -10.12 25.06
N LYS A 196 3.36 -10.70 26.21
CA LYS A 196 2.40 -11.28 27.15
C LYS A 196 2.04 -10.27 28.23
N ARG A 197 0.76 -9.93 28.34
CA ARG A 197 0.21 -8.97 29.32
C ARG A 197 -0.83 -9.69 30.16
N ASN A 198 -0.41 -10.30 31.27
CA ASN A 198 -1.25 -11.20 32.08
C ASN A 198 -1.82 -12.36 31.25
N ASP A 199 -3.14 -12.43 31.10
CA ASP A 199 -3.89 -13.39 30.29
C ASP A 199 -4.07 -12.95 28.82
N ILE A 200 -3.45 -11.84 28.42
CA ILE A 200 -3.55 -11.29 27.07
C ILE A 200 -2.26 -11.59 26.29
N PHE A 201 -2.40 -12.20 25.13
CA PHE A 201 -1.37 -12.21 24.10
C PHE A 201 -1.57 -10.96 23.24
N PHE A 202 -0.65 -10.02 23.35
CA PHE A 202 -0.76 -8.72 22.71
C PHE A 202 0.17 -8.64 21.51
N ILE A 203 -0.38 -8.24 20.37
CA ILE A 203 0.39 -8.01 19.15
C ILE A 203 0.70 -6.52 19.06
N ASP A 204 1.96 -6.20 19.37
CA ASP A 204 2.51 -4.84 19.33
C ASP A 204 2.71 -4.33 17.90
N GLU A 205 2.87 -5.23 16.92
CA GLU A 205 2.92 -4.88 15.48
C GLU A 205 2.74 -6.10 14.59
N ILE A 206 2.13 -5.89 13.41
CA ILE A 206 2.26 -6.76 12.23
C ILE A 206 2.65 -5.88 11.04
N GLN A 207 3.76 -6.17 10.38
CA GLN A 207 4.22 -5.35 9.26
C GLN A 207 4.98 -6.14 8.19
N SER A 208 4.83 -5.70 6.94
CA SER A 208 5.58 -6.18 5.78
C SER A 208 6.20 -5.00 5.02
N ASP A 209 7.51 -4.80 5.16
CA ASP A 209 8.26 -3.82 4.37
C ASP A 209 8.20 -4.16 2.88
N TRP A 210 8.26 -5.45 2.55
CA TRP A 210 8.22 -5.92 1.17
C TRP A 210 6.90 -5.54 0.51
N ALA A 211 5.76 -5.88 1.11
CA ALA A 211 4.45 -5.55 0.56
C ALA A 211 4.20 -4.04 0.52
N GLN A 212 4.63 -3.29 1.54
CA GLN A 212 4.52 -1.83 1.54
C GLN A 212 5.33 -1.20 0.39
N ARG A 213 6.59 -1.60 0.21
CA ARG A 213 7.46 -1.07 -0.85
C ARG A 213 7.00 -1.51 -2.24
N PHE A 214 6.61 -2.78 -2.39
CA PHE A 214 6.02 -3.30 -3.63
C PHE A 214 4.82 -2.48 -4.08
N ARG A 215 3.88 -2.18 -3.16
CA ARG A 215 2.71 -1.32 -3.44
C ARG A 215 3.11 0.10 -3.81
N ARG A 216 4.05 0.71 -3.08
CA ARG A 216 4.52 2.08 -3.37
C ARG A 216 5.17 2.21 -4.75
N THR A 217 5.80 1.14 -5.24
CA THR A 217 6.43 1.13 -6.56
C THR A 217 5.58 0.43 -7.62
N ASN A 218 4.36 0.03 -7.30
CA ASN A 218 3.49 -0.75 -8.18
C ASN A 218 4.18 -1.99 -8.83
N GLY A 219 5.10 -2.62 -8.10
CA GLY A 219 5.91 -3.74 -8.62
C GLY A 219 6.94 -3.39 -9.70
N GLU A 220 7.11 -2.12 -10.07
CA GLU A 220 8.02 -1.67 -11.13
C GLU A 220 9.49 -1.63 -10.68
N SER A 221 9.73 -1.61 -9.36
CA SER A 221 11.08 -1.57 -8.84
C SER A 221 11.76 -2.94 -8.92
N LYS A 222 12.90 -2.99 -9.60
CA LYS A 222 13.78 -4.18 -9.58
C LYS A 222 14.24 -4.57 -8.17
N ASN A 223 14.24 -3.62 -7.23
CA ASN A 223 14.65 -3.84 -5.84
C ASN A 223 13.55 -4.46 -4.97
N TYR A 224 12.29 -4.43 -5.43
CA TYR A 224 11.12 -4.96 -4.73
C TYR A 224 10.40 -5.94 -5.65
N PRO A 225 10.99 -7.13 -5.92
CA PRO A 225 10.39 -8.08 -6.83
C PRO A 225 9.02 -8.58 -6.33
N SER A 226 8.17 -9.02 -7.26
CA SER A 226 7.00 -9.81 -6.91
C SER A 226 7.43 -11.11 -6.22
N ALA A 227 6.61 -11.59 -5.30
CA ALA A 227 6.78 -12.86 -4.59
C ALA A 227 5.41 -13.32 -4.07
N PRO A 228 5.28 -14.62 -3.71
CA PRO A 228 4.05 -15.14 -3.14
C PRO A 228 3.52 -14.28 -2.00
N PHE A 229 2.20 -14.07 -1.97
CA PHE A 229 1.47 -13.27 -0.97
C PHE A 229 1.76 -11.76 -0.91
N ILE A 230 2.91 -11.27 -1.40
CA ILE A 230 3.37 -9.87 -1.22
C ILE A 230 2.48 -8.86 -1.95
N THR A 231 1.84 -9.29 -3.03
CA THR A 231 0.97 -8.46 -3.87
C THR A 231 -0.35 -8.09 -3.19
N ASN A 232 -0.75 -8.79 -2.12
CA ASN A 232 -2.03 -8.57 -1.45
C ASN A 232 -1.88 -8.45 0.08
N THR A 233 -2.27 -7.30 0.62
CA THR A 233 -2.19 -7.01 2.07
C THR A 233 -2.93 -8.01 2.94
N GLU A 234 -4.12 -8.44 2.51
CA GLU A 234 -4.96 -9.32 3.33
C GLU A 234 -4.40 -10.74 3.41
N ILE A 235 -3.74 -11.20 2.34
CA ILE A 235 -3.24 -12.58 2.26
C ILE A 235 -2.07 -12.80 3.22
N TRP A 236 -0.99 -12.02 3.11
CA TRP A 236 0.16 -12.19 4.00
C TRP A 236 -0.21 -11.87 5.46
N SER A 237 -1.06 -10.87 5.69
CA SER A 237 -1.48 -10.51 7.06
C SER A 237 -2.37 -11.59 7.68
N ALA A 238 -3.19 -12.29 6.89
CA ALA A 238 -3.96 -13.43 7.36
C ALA A 238 -3.09 -14.59 7.82
N ILE A 239 -2.00 -14.89 7.10
CA ILE A 239 -1.04 -15.92 7.49
C ILE A 239 -0.43 -15.57 8.85
N VAL A 240 0.11 -14.35 8.98
CA VAL A 240 0.74 -13.88 10.22
C VAL A 240 -0.25 -13.85 11.37
N LEU A 241 -1.42 -13.24 11.19
CA LEU A 241 -2.41 -13.06 12.25
C LEU A 241 -2.97 -14.40 12.75
N LYS A 242 -3.27 -15.35 11.85
CA LYS A 242 -3.69 -16.71 12.24
C LYS A 242 -2.59 -17.42 13.00
N ARG A 243 -1.33 -17.24 12.58
CA ARG A 243 -0.20 -17.82 13.29
C ARG A 243 -0.04 -17.23 14.69
N GLN A 244 -0.25 -15.92 14.86
CA GLN A 244 -0.24 -15.32 16.20
C GLN A 244 -1.37 -15.86 17.08
N LEU A 245 -2.57 -16.06 16.53
CA LEU A 245 -3.65 -16.73 17.26
C LEU A 245 -3.31 -18.17 17.64
N GLN A 246 -2.68 -18.95 16.75
CA GLN A 246 -2.17 -20.29 17.09
C GLN A 246 -1.19 -20.27 18.27
N ARG A 247 -0.26 -19.31 18.29
CA ARG A 247 0.71 -19.15 19.38
C ARG A 247 0.01 -18.78 20.69
N ALA A 248 -0.94 -17.85 20.64
CA ALA A 248 -1.77 -17.49 21.79
C ALA A 248 -2.60 -18.68 22.30
N ALA A 249 -3.20 -19.45 21.39
CA ALA A 249 -4.00 -20.63 21.70
C ALA A 249 -3.18 -21.82 22.23
N ALA A 250 -1.87 -21.87 21.97
CA ALA A 250 -0.98 -22.90 22.50
C ALA A 250 -0.65 -22.69 23.99
N ASP A 251 -0.78 -21.47 24.52
CA ASP A 251 -0.61 -21.18 25.94
C ASP A 251 -1.99 -21.18 26.67
N PRO A 252 -2.27 -22.15 27.56
CA PRO A 252 -3.54 -22.23 28.28
C PRO A 252 -3.82 -21.05 29.21
N SER A 253 -2.78 -20.31 29.63
CA SER A 253 -2.90 -19.13 30.48
C SER A 253 -3.37 -17.89 29.73
N ILE A 254 -3.24 -17.88 28.39
CA ILE A 254 -3.76 -16.81 27.56
C ILE A 254 -5.25 -17.04 27.33
N LYS A 255 -6.05 -16.04 27.70
CA LYS A 255 -7.50 -16.00 27.52
C LYS A 255 -7.92 -15.03 26.42
N ARG A 256 -7.06 -14.08 26.06
CA ARG A 256 -7.39 -13.04 25.07
C ARG A 256 -6.26 -12.83 24.08
N LEU A 257 -6.62 -12.57 22.82
CA LEU A 257 -5.71 -12.02 21.83
C LEU A 257 -6.16 -10.60 21.50
N ALA A 258 -5.24 -9.64 21.57
CA ALA A 258 -5.49 -8.26 21.21
C ALA A 258 -4.33 -7.69 20.39
N TRP A 259 -4.58 -6.62 19.64
CA TRP A 259 -3.55 -5.95 18.85
C TRP A 259 -3.67 -4.43 18.88
N ILE A 260 -2.60 -3.75 18.53
CA ILE A 260 -2.53 -2.28 18.53
C ILE A 260 -3.53 -1.62 17.58
N THR A 261 -3.80 -0.34 17.84
CA THR A 261 -4.30 0.61 16.83
C THR A 261 -3.12 1.34 16.19
N GLY A 262 -3.36 2.12 15.12
CA GLY A 262 -2.34 2.93 14.47
C GLY A 262 -1.64 3.92 15.43
N ASP A 263 -2.38 4.47 16.40
CA ASP A 263 -1.85 5.44 17.37
C ASP A 263 -0.91 4.81 18.40
N LEU A 264 -0.96 3.49 18.57
CA LEU A 264 -0.12 2.75 19.51
C LEU A 264 1.18 2.23 18.89
N ARG A 265 1.38 2.44 17.58
CA ARG A 265 2.58 1.98 16.89
C ARG A 265 3.85 2.50 17.55
N ASN A 266 4.91 1.68 17.53
CA ASN A 266 6.19 2.01 18.15
C ASN A 266 6.07 2.46 19.62
N GLY A 267 5.08 1.94 20.35
CA GLY A 267 4.84 2.30 21.75
C GLY A 267 4.31 3.72 21.94
N SER A 268 3.46 4.21 21.03
CA SER A 268 2.88 5.57 21.02
C SER A 268 3.87 6.73 20.76
N ASN A 269 5.12 6.43 20.41
CA ASN A 269 6.15 7.43 20.14
C ASN A 269 5.95 8.18 18.80
N TYR A 270 4.98 7.76 17.99
CA TYR A 270 4.78 8.29 16.65
C TYR A 270 3.29 8.27 16.29
N VAL A 271 2.65 9.44 16.22
CA VAL A 271 1.25 9.59 15.77
C VAL A 271 1.27 10.26 14.40
N SER A 272 0.67 9.63 13.39
CA SER A 272 0.49 10.21 12.06
C SER A 272 -0.80 9.69 11.45
N ASN A 273 -1.47 10.53 10.68
CA ASN A 273 -2.61 10.13 9.90
C ASN A 273 -2.18 9.51 8.55
N ASP A 274 -1.49 8.37 8.61
CA ASP A 274 -0.96 7.64 7.43
C ASP A 274 -1.85 6.46 7.01
N GLY A 275 -3.10 6.43 7.50
CA GLY A 275 -4.06 5.38 7.18
C GLY A 275 -3.77 4.05 7.89
N LEU A 276 -2.81 3.96 8.81
CA LEU A 276 -2.47 2.68 9.47
C LEU A 276 -3.63 2.08 10.28
N ASN A 277 -4.57 2.91 10.73
CA ASN A 277 -5.82 2.47 11.34
C ASN A 277 -6.71 1.67 10.37
N GLU A 278 -6.63 1.87 9.05
CA GLU A 278 -7.34 1.03 8.09
C GLU A 278 -6.85 -0.42 8.19
N PHE A 279 -5.54 -0.62 8.32
CA PHE A 279 -4.96 -1.94 8.47
C PHE A 279 -5.38 -2.60 9.80
N TYR A 280 -5.16 -1.92 10.93
CA TYR A 280 -5.42 -2.50 12.24
C TYR A 280 -6.89 -2.56 12.66
N LEU A 281 -7.74 -1.63 12.18
CA LEU A 281 -9.14 -1.51 12.59
C LEU A 281 -10.14 -2.00 11.55
N LYS A 282 -9.73 -2.23 10.29
CA LYS A 282 -10.62 -2.79 9.26
C LYS A 282 -10.11 -4.12 8.71
N ILE A 283 -8.87 -4.17 8.21
CA ILE A 283 -8.32 -5.35 7.53
C ILE A 283 -8.13 -6.52 8.51
N LEU A 284 -7.38 -6.33 9.61
CA LEU A 284 -7.15 -7.41 10.56
C LEU A 284 -8.45 -7.91 11.24
N PRO A 285 -9.37 -7.04 11.71
CA PRO A 285 -10.64 -7.49 12.27
C PRO A 285 -11.48 -8.30 11.30
N LYS A 286 -11.53 -7.90 10.02
CA LYS A 286 -12.25 -8.62 8.96
C LYS A 286 -11.66 -10.02 8.74
N ILE A 287 -10.33 -10.12 8.59
CA ILE A 287 -9.61 -11.39 8.45
C ILE A 287 -9.92 -12.32 9.61
N MET A 288 -9.77 -11.81 10.84
CA MET A 288 -9.99 -12.59 12.05
C MET A 288 -11.46 -13.01 12.17
N SER A 289 -12.41 -12.13 11.90
CA SER A 289 -13.84 -12.47 11.94
C SER A 289 -14.21 -13.58 10.96
N LYS A 290 -13.66 -13.54 9.72
CA LYS A 290 -13.83 -14.63 8.75
C LYS A 290 -13.24 -15.94 9.27
N PHE A 291 -12.06 -15.88 9.89
CA PHE A 291 -11.43 -17.05 10.50
C PHE A 291 -12.20 -17.59 11.70
N LEU A 292 -12.83 -16.74 12.53
CA LEU A 292 -13.58 -17.14 13.73
C LEU A 292 -15.02 -17.60 13.46
N LYS A 293 -15.48 -17.58 12.20
CA LYS A 293 -16.82 -18.08 11.84
C LYS A 293 -17.08 -19.46 12.45
N ASN A 294 -18.26 -19.65 13.04
CA ASN A 294 -18.70 -20.86 13.76
C ASN A 294 -18.04 -21.13 15.12
N THR A 295 -17.22 -20.22 15.66
CA THR A 295 -16.69 -20.34 17.03
C THR A 295 -17.56 -19.64 18.08
N GLY A 296 -18.52 -18.80 17.64
CA GLY A 296 -19.30 -17.93 18.52
C GLY A 296 -18.60 -16.62 18.88
N GLU A 297 -17.32 -16.47 18.54
CA GLU A 297 -16.53 -15.27 18.83
C GLU A 297 -16.36 -14.36 17.61
N SER A 298 -16.21 -13.06 17.90
CA SER A 298 -15.95 -12.01 16.92
C SER A 298 -14.98 -10.98 17.49
N VAL A 299 -14.38 -10.19 16.60
CA VAL A 299 -13.50 -9.10 17.02
C VAL A 299 -14.34 -7.96 17.58
N LYS A 300 -13.97 -7.48 18.76
CA LYS A 300 -14.63 -6.38 19.46
C LYS A 300 -13.58 -5.35 19.90
N MET A 301 -13.97 -4.10 20.04
CA MET A 301 -13.15 -3.11 20.73
C MET A 301 -13.31 -3.30 22.24
N ALA A 302 -12.20 -3.46 22.95
CA ALA A 302 -12.17 -3.57 24.41
C ALA A 302 -11.17 -2.57 25.00
N ASN A 303 -11.51 -1.98 26.14
CA ASN A 303 -10.60 -1.15 26.92
C ASN A 303 -9.73 -2.06 27.79
N LEU A 304 -8.45 -2.17 27.45
CA LEU A 304 -7.50 -3.04 28.14
C LEU A 304 -6.41 -2.21 28.82
N LYS A 305 -6.04 -2.63 30.03
CA LYS A 305 -4.89 -2.08 30.76
C LYS A 305 -3.63 -2.73 30.21
N LEU A 306 -2.99 -2.04 29.28
CA LEU A 306 -1.87 -2.60 28.53
C LEU A 306 -0.53 -2.12 29.09
N ASP A 307 -0.39 -0.85 29.44
CA ASP A 307 0.90 -0.26 29.73
C ASP A 307 1.37 -0.44 31.19
N ALA A 308 2.62 -0.03 31.48
CA ALA A 308 3.17 -0.10 32.84
C ALA A 308 2.42 0.79 33.85
N ASN A 309 1.76 1.85 33.36
CA ASN A 309 1.00 2.78 34.19
C ASN A 309 -0.46 2.35 34.40
N SER A 310 -0.85 1.18 33.88
CA SER A 310 -2.23 0.68 33.91
C SER A 310 -3.25 1.59 33.20
N GLN A 311 -2.79 2.38 32.22
CA GLN A 311 -3.65 3.14 31.32
C GLN A 311 -4.47 2.18 30.46
N GLU A 312 -5.75 2.53 30.29
CA GLU A 312 -6.68 1.78 29.44
C GLU A 312 -6.60 2.28 27.99
N TYR A 313 -6.54 1.32 27.06
CA TYR A 313 -6.54 1.58 25.63
C TYR A 313 -7.65 0.80 24.95
N ALA A 314 -8.41 1.47 24.10
CA ALA A 314 -9.41 0.82 23.25
C ALA A 314 -8.70 0.10 22.10
N VAL A 315 -8.69 -1.23 22.13
CA VAL A 315 -8.01 -2.05 21.12
C VAL A 315 -8.89 -3.20 20.62
N PRO A 316 -8.72 -3.61 19.34
CA PRO A 316 -9.34 -4.83 18.84
C PRO A 316 -8.91 -6.05 19.66
N THR A 317 -9.89 -6.83 20.09
CA THR A 317 -9.72 -7.96 21.01
C THR A 317 -10.63 -9.12 20.62
N ILE A 318 -10.14 -10.34 20.85
CA ILE A 318 -10.91 -11.58 20.81
C ILE A 318 -10.71 -12.37 22.09
N GLU A 319 -11.76 -13.07 22.51
CA GLU A 319 -11.68 -14.07 23.58
C GLU A 319 -11.23 -15.42 22.99
N ILE A 320 -10.25 -16.07 23.64
CA ILE A 320 -9.76 -17.40 23.28
C ILE A 320 -10.53 -18.43 24.11
N THR A 321 -11.80 -18.62 23.72
CA THR A 321 -12.65 -19.70 24.25
C THR A 321 -12.14 -21.07 23.82
N ASP A 322 -12.68 -22.15 24.37
CA ASP A 322 -12.31 -23.52 23.97
C ASP A 322 -12.58 -23.78 22.49
N ALA A 323 -13.67 -23.22 21.96
CA ALA A 323 -14.00 -23.32 20.53
C ALA A 323 -12.97 -22.58 19.66
N VAL A 324 -12.56 -21.38 20.07
CA VAL A 324 -11.51 -20.62 19.38
C VAL A 324 -10.18 -21.35 19.46
N ARG A 325 -9.81 -21.87 20.64
CA ARG A 325 -8.56 -22.61 20.86
C ARG A 325 -8.49 -23.86 19.99
N LYS A 326 -9.56 -24.66 19.98
CA LYS A 326 -9.66 -25.85 19.13
C LYS A 326 -9.46 -25.47 17.66
N LYS A 327 -10.20 -24.47 17.16
CA LYS A 327 -10.10 -24.03 15.78
C LYS A 327 -8.74 -23.46 15.42
N ALA A 328 -8.12 -22.70 16.32
CA ALA A 328 -6.82 -22.11 16.11
C ALA A 328 -5.75 -23.19 15.94
N LEU A 329 -5.76 -24.23 16.78
CA LEU A 329 -4.76 -25.29 16.77
C LEU A 329 -4.90 -26.28 15.60
N GLU A 330 -6.03 -26.29 14.90
CA GLU A 330 -6.20 -27.07 13.66
C GLU A 330 -5.34 -26.46 12.53
N PRO A 331 -4.70 -27.29 11.67
CA PRO A 331 -4.02 -26.80 10.49
C PRO A 331 -4.95 -25.97 9.59
N ALA A 332 -4.53 -24.77 9.22
CA ALA A 332 -5.33 -23.86 8.40
C ALA A 332 -4.87 -23.86 6.93
N PRO A 333 -5.73 -23.56 5.94
CA PRO A 333 -5.25 -23.39 4.57
C PRO A 333 -4.29 -22.20 4.51
N LEU A 334 -3.12 -22.41 3.89
CA LEU A 334 -2.11 -21.37 3.67
C LEU A 334 -2.70 -20.25 2.80
N TYR A 335 -3.41 -20.65 1.74
CA TYR A 335 -4.17 -19.77 0.85
C TYR A 335 -5.64 -19.81 1.26
N SER A 336 -6.06 -18.81 2.02
CA SER A 336 -7.40 -18.81 2.66
C SER A 336 -8.29 -17.65 2.24
N LEU A 337 -7.75 -16.72 1.47
CA LEU A 337 -8.43 -15.56 0.89
C LEU A 337 -8.14 -15.57 -0.61
N ASP A 338 -9.16 -15.37 -1.45
CA ASP A 338 -8.93 -15.03 -2.87
C ASP A 338 -8.63 -13.55 -2.98
N ALA A 339 -7.81 -13.19 -3.97
CA ALA A 339 -7.59 -11.79 -4.32
C ALA A 339 -8.88 -11.10 -4.81
N ASP A 340 -9.89 -11.83 -5.34
CA ASP A 340 -11.01 -11.20 -6.07
C ASP A 340 -12.42 -11.87 -6.02
N GLU A 341 -12.66 -13.05 -5.42
CA GLU A 341 -13.98 -13.72 -5.57
C GLU A 341 -15.03 -13.39 -4.47
N ASP A 342 -14.62 -13.08 -3.24
CA ASP A 342 -15.55 -12.80 -2.11
C ASP A 342 -15.73 -11.30 -1.83
N TYR A 343 -15.03 -10.46 -2.58
CA TYR A 343 -15.04 -9.01 -2.40
C TYR A 343 -15.39 -8.35 -3.73
N PRO A 344 -16.56 -7.70 -3.88
CA PRO A 344 -16.53 -6.46 -4.62
C PRO A 344 -15.52 -5.61 -3.83
N SER A 345 -14.25 -5.57 -4.21
CA SER A 345 -13.73 -4.50 -5.06
C SER A 345 -14.33 -3.09 -4.76
N GLN A 346 -14.82 -2.86 -3.54
CA GLN A 346 -15.51 -1.67 -3.06
C GLN A 346 -14.80 -1.05 -1.85
N ILE A 347 -13.68 -1.65 -1.42
CA ILE A 347 -12.63 -0.93 -0.72
C ILE A 347 -11.44 -0.88 -1.68
N TYR A 348 -11.63 -0.19 -2.79
CA TYR A 348 -10.51 0.30 -3.57
C TYR A 348 -10.30 1.77 -3.22
N THR A 349 -9.25 2.03 -2.46
CA THR A 349 -8.30 3.04 -2.92
C THR A 349 -7.97 2.71 -4.37
N ALA A 350 -8.64 3.37 -5.32
CA ALA A 350 -8.45 3.29 -6.76
C ALA A 350 -8.29 1.87 -7.35
N LYS A 351 -9.24 1.42 -8.21
CA LYS A 351 -8.92 0.35 -9.17
C LYS A 351 -7.66 0.76 -9.93
N SER A 352 -6.53 0.15 -9.58
CA SER A 352 -5.27 0.25 -10.32
C SER A 352 -5.44 -0.55 -11.60
N VAL A 353 -6.15 0.02 -12.57
CA VAL A 353 -5.76 -0.24 -13.95
C VAL A 353 -4.31 0.24 -14.03
N ASP A 354 -3.42 -0.61 -14.53
CA ASP A 354 -2.02 -0.27 -14.81
C ASP A 354 -1.97 1.17 -15.36
N GLU A 355 -1.38 2.09 -14.62
CA GLU A 355 -1.33 3.51 -14.98
C GLU A 355 -0.67 3.67 -16.35
N ALA A 356 0.31 2.81 -16.68
CA ALA A 356 0.91 2.76 -18.00
C ALA A 356 -0.08 2.31 -19.08
N SER A 357 -1.01 1.41 -18.77
CA SER A 357 -2.11 1.02 -19.67
C SER A 357 -3.11 2.16 -19.87
N LEU A 358 -3.45 2.91 -18.81
CA LEU A 358 -4.32 4.09 -18.94
C LEU A 358 -3.63 5.21 -19.73
N LEU A 359 -2.36 5.51 -19.44
CA LEU A 359 -1.57 6.54 -20.14
C LEU A 359 -1.41 6.22 -21.62
N ARG A 360 -1.24 4.94 -21.99
CA ARG A 360 -1.22 4.48 -23.39
C ARG A 360 -2.54 4.75 -24.12
N GLN A 361 -3.65 4.83 -23.39
CA GLN A 361 -4.99 5.09 -23.91
C GLN A 361 -5.41 6.58 -23.83
N THR A 362 -4.55 7.45 -23.29
CA THR A 362 -4.83 8.89 -23.21
C THR A 362 -4.25 9.68 -24.40
N PRO A 363 -4.89 10.79 -24.83
CA PRO A 363 -4.33 11.67 -25.85
C PRO A 363 -2.94 12.21 -25.45
N PRO A 364 -1.99 12.36 -26.40
CA PRO A 364 -0.63 12.82 -26.09
C PRO A 364 -0.57 14.09 -25.27
N ALA A 365 -1.42 15.08 -25.57
CA ALA A 365 -1.48 16.34 -24.82
C ALA A 365 -1.84 16.17 -23.33
N PHE A 366 -2.74 15.24 -23.00
CA PHE A 366 -3.08 14.92 -21.61
C PHE A 366 -1.98 14.11 -20.95
N ARG A 367 -1.43 13.11 -21.65
CA ARG A 367 -0.33 12.29 -21.16
C ARG A 367 0.88 13.14 -20.79
N ASP A 368 1.26 14.08 -21.64
CA ASP A 368 2.41 14.96 -21.43
C ASP A 368 2.16 15.95 -20.28
N ALA A 369 0.94 16.48 -20.16
CA ALA A 369 0.55 17.34 -19.04
C ALA A 369 0.51 16.58 -17.70
N PHE A 370 -0.03 15.37 -17.70
CA PHE A 370 -0.15 14.51 -16.52
C PHE A 370 1.22 14.04 -16.03
N LEU A 371 2.10 13.56 -16.93
CA LEU A 371 3.47 13.16 -16.58
C LEU A 371 4.30 14.35 -16.10
N GLY A 372 4.17 15.51 -16.75
CA GLY A 372 4.84 16.74 -16.29
C GLY A 372 4.40 17.17 -14.90
N ALA A 373 3.11 17.04 -14.56
CA ALA A 373 2.60 17.29 -13.22
C ALA A 373 3.10 16.25 -12.20
N LYS A 374 3.11 14.96 -12.56
CA LYS A 374 3.57 13.86 -11.70
C LYS A 374 5.04 14.00 -11.33
N GLU A 375 5.87 14.39 -12.28
CA GLU A 375 7.30 14.63 -12.06
C GLU A 375 7.54 15.90 -11.23
N MET A 376 6.78 16.97 -11.49
CA MET A 376 6.85 18.23 -10.73
C MET A 376 6.53 18.06 -9.23
N PHE A 377 5.58 17.20 -8.88
CA PHE A 377 5.14 17.02 -7.49
C PHE A 377 5.69 15.77 -6.81
N SER A 378 6.56 15.02 -7.50
CA SER A 378 7.20 13.84 -6.94
C SER A 378 7.93 14.19 -5.63
N GLY A 379 7.45 13.65 -4.51
CA GLY A 379 7.97 13.92 -3.17
C GLY A 379 7.17 14.94 -2.34
N LEU A 380 6.24 15.68 -2.94
CA LEU A 380 5.28 16.57 -2.25
C LEU A 380 3.86 15.98 -2.27
N PHE A 381 3.43 15.45 -3.42
CA PHE A 381 2.11 14.82 -3.62
C PHE A 381 2.24 13.59 -4.53
N ASP A 382 1.35 12.60 -4.36
CA ASP A 382 1.25 11.43 -5.22
C ASP A 382 0.14 11.64 -6.26
N LEU A 383 0.50 11.94 -7.51
CA LEU A 383 -0.44 12.15 -8.61
C LEU A 383 -0.76 10.82 -9.30
N ARG A 384 -2.04 10.43 -9.30
CA ARG A 384 -2.53 9.13 -9.81
C ARG A 384 -3.58 9.30 -10.89
N LEU A 385 -3.46 8.49 -11.95
CA LEU A 385 -4.51 8.33 -12.95
C LEU A 385 -5.29 7.07 -12.61
N VAL A 386 -6.59 7.21 -12.36
CA VAL A 386 -7.44 6.11 -11.88
C VAL A 386 -8.62 5.91 -12.81
N SER A 387 -9.18 4.70 -12.90
CA SER A 387 -10.26 4.41 -13.87
C SER A 387 -11.52 5.26 -13.66
N HIS A 388 -11.93 5.46 -12.41
CA HIS A 388 -13.06 6.29 -12.00
C HIS A 388 -12.83 6.76 -10.56
N ILE A 389 -13.40 7.91 -10.20
CA ILE A 389 -13.41 8.44 -8.83
C ILE A 389 -14.87 8.52 -8.39
N LEU A 390 -15.16 8.20 -7.14
CA LEU A 390 -16.47 8.42 -6.53
C LEU A 390 -16.31 9.46 -5.42
N ASP A 391 -17.25 10.39 -5.32
CA ASP A 391 -17.34 11.35 -4.20
C ASP A 391 -17.78 10.61 -2.92
N ASP A 392 -16.98 10.70 -1.86
CA ASP A 392 -17.19 9.99 -0.59
C ASP A 392 -18.53 10.33 0.08
N SER A 393 -19.05 11.53 -0.14
CA SER A 393 -20.30 12.00 0.48
C SER A 393 -21.56 11.58 -0.29
N THR A 394 -21.45 11.38 -1.61
CA THR A 394 -22.60 11.17 -2.50
C THR A 394 -22.56 9.87 -3.32
N GLN A 395 -21.44 9.14 -3.28
CA GLN A 395 -21.22 7.87 -3.99
C GLN A 395 -21.40 7.96 -5.51
N LEU A 396 -21.16 9.14 -6.11
CA LEU A 396 -21.33 9.39 -7.54
C LEU A 396 -20.00 9.68 -8.26
N PRO A 397 -19.93 9.47 -9.60
CA PRO A 397 -18.69 9.66 -10.36
C PRO A 397 -18.17 11.09 -10.33
N ALA A 398 -16.91 11.26 -9.92
CA ALA A 398 -16.14 12.50 -9.95
C ALA A 398 -15.00 12.42 -10.99
N SER A 399 -14.56 13.60 -11.46
CA SER A 399 -13.50 13.71 -12.48
C SER A 399 -12.09 13.87 -11.87
N GLY A 400 -12.01 14.33 -10.62
CA GLY A 400 -10.79 14.51 -9.84
C GLY A 400 -11.10 14.36 -8.34
N SER A 401 -10.09 14.05 -7.53
CA SER A 401 -10.17 14.17 -6.08
C SER A 401 -8.80 14.43 -5.46
N PHE A 402 -8.79 15.31 -4.47
CA PHE A 402 -7.61 15.59 -3.65
C PHE A 402 -7.84 15.09 -2.22
N LEU A 403 -7.09 14.06 -1.80
CA LEU A 403 -7.20 13.47 -0.46
C LEU A 403 -5.82 13.37 0.20
N GLY A 404 -5.59 14.20 1.23
CA GLY A 404 -4.32 14.25 1.94
C GLY A 404 -3.20 14.77 1.02
N ASN A 405 -2.24 13.92 0.70
CA ASN A 405 -1.18 14.23 -0.27
C ASN A 405 -1.36 13.50 -1.62
N VAL A 406 -2.51 12.88 -1.87
CA VAL A 406 -2.77 12.12 -3.10
C VAL A 406 -3.75 12.89 -3.96
N LEU A 407 -3.33 13.21 -5.19
CA LEU A 407 -4.19 13.80 -6.19
C LEU A 407 -4.58 12.74 -7.22
N SER A 408 -5.87 12.44 -7.34
CA SER A 408 -6.38 11.43 -8.27
C SER A 408 -7.15 12.08 -9.41
N ILE A 409 -6.89 11.66 -10.66
CA ILE A 409 -7.64 12.09 -11.85
C ILE A 409 -8.35 10.89 -12.47
N SER A 410 -9.64 11.04 -12.76
CA SER A 410 -10.50 9.99 -13.32
C SER A 410 -10.31 9.87 -14.83
N PHE A 411 -9.90 8.69 -15.31
CA PHE A 411 -9.80 8.35 -16.72
C PHE A 411 -11.16 8.39 -17.43
N ASN A 412 -12.24 8.00 -16.74
CA ASN A 412 -13.60 8.05 -17.30
C ASN A 412 -14.28 9.43 -17.17
N GLY A 413 -13.58 10.44 -16.63
CA GLY A 413 -14.08 11.81 -16.59
C GLY A 413 -14.29 12.38 -18.00
N ARG A 414 -15.41 13.10 -18.21
CA ARG A 414 -15.74 13.76 -19.50
C ARG A 414 -14.68 14.78 -19.93
N ASP A 415 -14.00 15.40 -18.97
CA ASP A 415 -13.11 16.54 -19.19
C ASP A 415 -11.84 16.43 -18.34
N ARG A 416 -10.93 15.57 -18.81
CA ARG A 416 -9.73 15.13 -18.07
C ARG A 416 -8.71 16.26 -17.88
N LEU A 417 -8.48 17.06 -18.93
CA LEU A 417 -7.58 18.21 -18.88
C LEU A 417 -8.13 19.29 -17.95
N GLY A 418 -9.45 19.54 -17.99
CA GLY A 418 -10.09 20.47 -17.07
C GLY A 418 -10.02 20.03 -15.62
N ALA A 419 -10.22 18.74 -15.35
CA ALA A 419 -10.07 18.18 -14.01
C ALA A 419 -8.62 18.31 -13.51
N LEU A 420 -7.63 18.01 -14.36
CA LEU A 420 -6.22 18.21 -14.00
C LEU A 420 -5.93 19.70 -13.70
N ASP A 421 -6.37 20.63 -14.55
CA ASP A 421 -6.16 22.07 -14.34
C ASP A 421 -6.86 22.60 -13.08
N HIS A 422 -8.06 22.10 -12.79
CA HIS A 422 -8.82 22.42 -11.58
C HIS A 422 -8.06 21.99 -10.32
N GLU A 423 -7.56 20.77 -10.30
CA GLU A 423 -6.84 20.25 -9.13
C GLU A 423 -5.44 20.86 -8.97
N LEU A 424 -4.78 21.19 -10.09
CA LEU A 424 -3.53 21.95 -10.08
C LEU A 424 -3.69 23.36 -9.51
N TRP A 425 -4.89 23.94 -9.63
CA TRP A 425 -5.19 25.24 -9.02
C TRP A 425 -5.20 25.16 -7.50
N HIS A 426 -5.92 24.19 -6.91
CA HIS A 426 -5.95 23.98 -5.45
C HIS A 426 -4.54 23.81 -4.87
N LEU A 427 -3.66 23.17 -5.62
CA LEU A 427 -2.25 23.01 -5.27
C LEU A 427 -1.45 24.32 -5.40
N ALA A 428 -1.65 25.08 -6.48
CA ALA A 428 -1.03 26.40 -6.61
C ALA A 428 -1.50 27.36 -5.52
N GLU A 429 -2.77 27.29 -5.15
CA GLU A 429 -3.37 28.12 -4.11
C GLU A 429 -2.79 27.83 -2.73
N SER A 430 -2.60 26.55 -2.40
CA SER A 430 -2.03 26.12 -1.12
C SER A 430 -0.51 26.30 -1.01
N ALA A 431 0.22 26.29 -2.14
CA ALA A 431 1.69 26.23 -2.13
C ALA A 431 2.43 27.37 -2.83
N LEU A 432 1.81 28.07 -3.80
CA LEU A 432 2.47 29.05 -4.67
C LEU A 432 1.95 30.47 -4.50
N LEU A 433 0.74 30.65 -3.99
CA LEU A 433 0.12 31.95 -3.78
C LEU A 433 0.35 32.43 -2.35
N ASP A 434 0.64 33.73 -2.19
CA ASP A 434 0.67 34.31 -0.87
C ASP A 434 -0.76 34.53 -0.33
N PRO A 435 -0.93 34.64 1.00
CA PRO A 435 -2.26 34.75 1.59
C PRO A 435 -3.08 35.96 1.12
N LEU A 436 -2.44 37.04 0.68
CA LEU A 436 -3.14 38.23 0.18
C LEU A 436 -3.66 37.99 -1.23
N ASP A 437 -2.88 37.29 -2.07
CA ASP A 437 -3.30 36.85 -3.40
C ASP A 437 -4.47 35.86 -3.31
N VAL A 438 -4.42 34.90 -2.37
CA VAL A 438 -5.53 33.95 -2.12
C VAL A 438 -6.79 34.68 -1.68
N ALA A 439 -6.69 35.58 -0.70
CA ALA A 439 -7.84 36.37 -0.25
C ALA A 439 -8.44 37.23 -1.36
N THR A 440 -7.59 37.82 -2.21
CA THR A 440 -8.02 38.60 -3.38
C THR A 440 -8.77 37.74 -4.39
N ILE A 441 -8.30 36.52 -4.64
CA ILE A 441 -8.97 35.55 -5.52
C ILE A 441 -10.31 35.12 -4.93
N HIS A 442 -10.35 34.74 -3.65
CA HIS A 442 -11.59 34.32 -3.00
C HIS A 442 -12.64 35.43 -2.98
N GLU A 443 -12.23 36.68 -2.75
CA GLU A 443 -13.14 37.83 -2.84
C GLU A 443 -13.68 38.00 -4.27
N ALA A 444 -12.85 37.77 -5.29
CA ALA A 444 -13.24 37.89 -6.69
C ALA A 444 -14.23 36.78 -7.12
N PHE A 445 -14.03 35.57 -6.60
CA PHE A 445 -14.82 34.37 -6.91
C PHE A 445 -15.89 34.07 -5.86
N SER A 446 -16.14 34.95 -4.90
CA SER A 446 -17.22 34.75 -3.92
C SER A 446 -18.60 34.69 -4.57
N PRO A 447 -19.57 33.96 -3.98
CA PRO A 447 -20.92 33.86 -4.53
C PRO A 447 -21.56 35.23 -4.80
N GLY A 448 -22.18 35.38 -5.97
CA GLY A 448 -22.81 36.64 -6.40
C GLY A 448 -21.86 37.66 -7.03
N LYS A 449 -20.54 37.42 -7.02
CA LYS A 449 -19.56 38.26 -7.74
C LYS A 449 -19.55 37.95 -9.23
N LYS A 450 -19.11 38.93 -10.03
CA LYS A 450 -19.11 38.86 -11.50
C LYS A 450 -18.34 37.65 -12.04
N LEU A 451 -17.16 37.36 -11.48
CA LEU A 451 -16.34 36.22 -11.91
C LEU A 451 -16.95 34.88 -11.51
N ASN A 452 -17.54 34.76 -10.32
CA ASN A 452 -18.29 33.56 -9.93
C ASN A 452 -19.45 33.29 -10.90
N THR A 453 -20.25 34.31 -11.21
CA THR A 453 -21.34 34.22 -12.19
C THR A 453 -20.84 33.84 -13.58
N ALA A 454 -19.71 34.42 -14.02
CA ALA A 454 -19.10 34.11 -15.31
C ALA A 454 -18.61 32.66 -15.38
N VAL A 455 -18.00 32.13 -14.31
CA VAL A 455 -17.60 30.72 -14.19
C VAL A 455 -18.82 29.82 -14.28
N ARG A 456 -19.87 30.07 -13.50
CA ARG A 456 -21.09 29.25 -13.55
C ARG A 456 -21.74 29.24 -14.92
N HIS A 457 -21.84 30.41 -15.57
CA HIS A 457 -22.36 30.49 -16.94
C HIS A 457 -21.48 29.74 -17.94
N ALA A 458 -20.16 29.86 -17.84
CA ALA A 458 -19.23 29.14 -18.70
C ALA A 458 -19.28 27.63 -18.47
N MET A 459 -19.43 27.17 -17.21
CA MET A 459 -19.62 25.75 -16.87
C MET A 459 -20.93 25.20 -17.46
N VAL A 460 -22.04 25.93 -17.32
CA VAL A 460 -23.33 25.53 -17.90
C VAL A 460 -23.26 25.49 -19.43
N ALA A 461 -22.65 26.51 -20.05
CA ALA A 461 -22.44 26.55 -21.50
C ALA A 461 -21.54 25.40 -22.00
N ASP A 462 -20.60 24.94 -21.16
CA ASP A 462 -19.73 23.79 -21.46
C ASP A 462 -20.37 22.43 -21.11
N GLY A 463 -21.66 22.41 -20.75
CA GLY A 463 -22.38 21.18 -20.42
C GLY A 463 -21.89 20.50 -19.13
N ALA A 464 -21.34 21.28 -18.19
CA ALA A 464 -20.91 20.77 -16.89
C ALA A 464 -22.09 20.22 -16.08
N ASN A 465 -21.79 19.25 -15.21
CA ASN A 465 -22.78 18.67 -14.32
C ASN A 465 -23.36 19.75 -13.38
N PRO A 466 -24.70 19.86 -13.22
CA PRO A 466 -25.31 20.83 -12.31
C PRO A 466 -24.74 20.83 -10.88
N ARG A 467 -24.22 19.68 -10.40
CA ARG A 467 -23.57 19.59 -9.09
C ARG A 467 -22.16 20.20 -9.05
N ALA A 468 -21.40 20.09 -10.14
CA ALA A 468 -20.13 20.79 -10.26
C ALA A 468 -20.35 22.33 -10.29
N VAL A 469 -21.44 22.77 -10.93
CA VAL A 469 -21.85 24.18 -10.90
C VAL A 469 -22.27 24.62 -9.49
N ALA A 470 -22.85 23.71 -8.69
CA ALA A 470 -23.20 23.99 -7.30
C ALA A 470 -21.97 24.12 -6.38
N GLN A 471 -20.86 23.43 -6.67
CA GLN A 471 -19.61 23.58 -5.91
C GLN A 471 -19.03 25.01 -5.97
N CYS A 472 -19.37 25.80 -6.99
CA CYS A 472 -19.04 27.23 -7.06
C CYS A 472 -19.70 28.08 -5.96
N ASP A 473 -20.49 27.49 -5.06
CA ASP A 473 -20.92 28.13 -3.81
C ASP A 473 -19.70 28.38 -2.87
N SER A 474 -18.62 27.61 -3.03
CA SER A 474 -17.31 27.91 -2.46
C SER A 474 -16.49 28.80 -3.41
N ALA A 475 -15.87 29.85 -2.87
CA ALA A 475 -15.02 30.77 -3.64
C ALA A 475 -13.74 30.09 -4.15
N GLU A 476 -13.21 29.15 -3.37
CA GLU A 476 -12.06 28.29 -3.70
C GLU A 476 -12.35 27.42 -4.93
N GLU A 477 -13.47 26.70 -4.89
CA GLU A 477 -13.92 25.85 -6.00
C GLU A 477 -14.25 26.68 -7.25
N ALA A 478 -14.91 27.83 -7.08
CA ALA A 478 -15.19 28.75 -8.18
C ALA A 478 -13.91 29.29 -8.84
N ALA A 479 -12.84 29.54 -8.07
CA ALA A 479 -11.54 29.93 -8.59
C ALA A 479 -10.86 28.80 -9.36
N ALA A 480 -10.90 27.56 -8.84
CA ALA A 480 -10.35 26.38 -9.49
C ALA A 480 -11.04 26.07 -10.83
N PHE A 481 -12.38 26.09 -10.87
CA PHE A 481 -13.13 25.99 -12.12
C PHE A 481 -12.86 27.16 -13.06
N GLY A 482 -12.71 28.37 -12.51
CA GLY A 482 -12.36 29.56 -13.28
C GLY A 482 -11.01 29.46 -13.98
N PHE A 483 -9.99 28.96 -13.29
CA PHE A 483 -8.67 28.71 -13.85
C PHE A 483 -8.72 27.66 -14.97
N ALA A 484 -9.39 26.52 -14.75
CA ALA A 484 -9.54 25.47 -15.74
C ALA A 484 -10.29 25.94 -17.01
N LEU A 485 -11.32 26.78 -16.87
CA LEU A 485 -12.05 27.37 -18.00
C LEU A 485 -11.24 28.44 -18.73
N TRP A 486 -10.48 29.25 -17.99
CA TRP A 486 -9.61 30.27 -18.57
C TRP A 486 -8.49 29.65 -19.42
N ARG A 487 -7.84 28.59 -18.93
CA ARG A 487 -6.83 27.84 -19.70
C ARG A 487 -7.36 27.24 -21.00
N LYS A 488 -8.66 26.95 -21.06
CA LYS A 488 -9.34 26.45 -22.27
C LYS A 488 -9.83 27.57 -23.20
N GLY A 489 -9.63 28.83 -22.84
CA GLY A 489 -10.17 29.98 -23.56
C GLY A 489 -11.68 30.13 -23.45
N LYS A 490 -12.32 29.42 -22.51
CA LYS A 490 -13.78 29.44 -22.27
C LYS A 490 -14.20 30.48 -21.22
N LEU A 491 -13.23 31.03 -20.50
CA LEU A 491 -13.41 32.18 -19.61
C LEU A 491 -12.44 33.28 -20.04
N GLN A 492 -12.97 34.46 -20.35
CA GLN A 492 -12.16 35.61 -20.75
C GLN A 492 -11.81 36.45 -19.51
N ILE A 493 -10.55 36.38 -19.09
CA ILE A 493 -9.96 37.26 -18.07
C ILE A 493 -8.75 37.90 -18.74
N ASN A 494 -8.87 39.16 -19.15
CA ASN A 494 -7.78 39.87 -19.83
C ASN A 494 -6.87 40.55 -18.78
N PRO A 495 -5.60 40.15 -18.65
CA PRO A 495 -4.67 40.75 -17.69
C PRO A 495 -4.17 42.16 -18.10
N GLN A 496 -4.45 42.59 -19.35
CA GLN A 496 -3.88 43.79 -19.98
C GLN A 496 -4.91 44.90 -20.29
N GLU A 497 -6.18 44.59 -20.56
CA GLU A 497 -7.20 45.59 -20.94
C GLU A 497 -8.15 45.97 -19.79
N GLU A 498 -8.47 47.26 -19.67
CA GLU A 498 -9.67 47.73 -18.95
C GLU A 498 -10.82 47.79 -19.94
N ASP A 499 -11.56 46.69 -20.08
CA ASP A 499 -12.91 46.81 -20.64
C ASP A 499 -13.78 47.52 -19.60
N ILE A 500 -14.43 48.60 -20.01
CA ILE A 500 -15.25 49.46 -19.16
C ILE A 500 -16.28 48.59 -18.42
N GLY A 501 -16.09 48.44 -17.10
CA GLY A 501 -16.94 47.62 -16.22
C GLY A 501 -16.31 46.33 -15.66
N GLN A 502 -15.01 46.07 -15.85
CA GLN A 502 -14.24 45.07 -15.07
C GLN A 502 -13.52 45.73 -13.89
N SER A 503 -13.51 45.06 -12.73
CA SER A 503 -12.95 45.62 -11.49
C SER A 503 -11.42 45.47 -11.45
N ALA A 504 -10.69 46.32 -10.73
CA ALA A 504 -9.22 46.19 -10.54
C ALA A 504 -8.80 44.80 -9.97
N ILE A 505 -9.74 44.12 -9.31
CA ILE A 505 -9.59 42.76 -8.79
C ILE A 505 -9.50 41.75 -9.93
N ASP A 506 -10.30 41.88 -10.99
CA ASP A 506 -10.32 40.97 -12.15
C ASP A 506 -8.96 40.96 -12.88
N LYS A 507 -8.33 42.13 -12.99
CA LYS A 507 -6.97 42.28 -13.55
C LYS A 507 -5.92 41.61 -12.68
N THR A 508 -6.09 41.67 -11.36
CA THR A 508 -5.18 41.04 -10.40
C THR A 508 -5.30 39.53 -10.47
N VAL A 509 -6.52 39.00 -10.53
CA VAL A 509 -6.81 37.58 -10.78
C VAL A 509 -6.18 37.11 -12.10
N GLY A 510 -6.37 37.84 -13.20
CA GLY A 510 -5.77 37.49 -14.49
C GLY A 510 -4.24 37.47 -14.47
N LYS A 511 -3.60 38.41 -13.76
CA LYS A 511 -2.14 38.42 -13.57
C LYS A 511 -1.68 37.22 -12.74
N ILE A 512 -2.43 36.85 -11.70
CA ILE A 512 -2.12 35.67 -10.87
C ILE A 512 -2.27 34.38 -11.70
N PHE A 513 -3.34 34.25 -12.49
CA PHE A 513 -3.55 33.10 -13.39
C PHE A 513 -2.40 32.94 -14.38
N VAL A 514 -1.97 34.03 -15.02
CA VAL A 514 -0.80 34.02 -15.92
C VAL A 514 0.50 33.70 -15.17
N ARG A 515 0.66 34.15 -13.93
CA ARG A 515 1.86 33.86 -13.12
C ARG A 515 1.93 32.37 -12.77
N VAL A 516 0.81 31.79 -12.35
CA VAL A 516 0.66 30.35 -12.06
C VAL A 516 0.89 29.52 -13.33
N GLU A 517 0.28 29.91 -14.46
CA GLU A 517 0.48 29.26 -15.75
C GLU A 517 1.95 29.33 -16.21
N LYS A 518 2.62 30.48 -16.08
CA LYS A 518 4.04 30.64 -16.45
C LYS A 518 4.97 29.84 -15.55
N ALA A 519 4.66 29.70 -14.26
CA ALA A 519 5.41 28.84 -13.35
C ALA A 519 5.33 27.37 -13.82
N PHE A 520 4.13 26.91 -14.18
CA PHE A 520 3.93 25.57 -14.74
C PHE A 520 4.63 25.37 -16.09
N HIS A 521 4.56 26.34 -17.02
CA HIS A 521 5.21 26.25 -18.33
C HIS A 521 6.75 26.32 -18.26
N SER A 522 7.31 27.06 -17.30
CA SER A 522 8.76 27.20 -17.15
C SER A 522 9.39 25.92 -16.60
N LEU A 523 8.66 25.21 -15.73
CA LEU A 523 9.08 23.93 -15.16
C LEU A 523 8.86 22.75 -16.12
N ALA A 524 7.77 22.76 -16.91
CA ALA A 524 7.60 21.80 -18.01
C ALA A 524 8.73 21.89 -19.05
N ARG A 525 9.25 23.11 -19.30
CA ARG A 525 10.45 23.35 -20.13
C ARG A 525 11.77 22.96 -19.46
N TRP A 526 11.79 22.76 -18.13
CA TRP A 526 12.95 22.28 -17.36
C TRP A 526 13.06 20.74 -17.45
N VAL A 527 11.95 20.01 -17.27
CA VAL A 527 11.87 18.55 -17.48
C VAL A 527 12.30 18.17 -18.90
N LYS A 528 11.78 18.91 -19.89
CA LYS A 528 12.10 18.69 -21.30
C LYS A 528 13.58 18.91 -21.65
N ARG A 529 14.31 19.70 -20.84
CA ARG A 529 15.75 19.94 -20.99
C ARG A 529 16.59 18.87 -20.28
N LEU A 530 16.18 18.41 -19.09
CA LEU A 530 16.84 17.31 -18.36
C LEU A 530 16.80 15.96 -19.08
N ILE A 531 15.74 15.73 -19.86
CA ILE A 531 15.60 14.51 -20.67
C ILE A 531 16.44 14.59 -21.97
N VAL A 532 16.85 15.78 -22.40
CA VAL A 532 17.46 15.99 -23.73
C VAL A 532 18.93 16.42 -23.71
N ASP A 533 19.44 17.22 -22.76
CA ASP A 533 20.84 17.69 -22.83
C ASP A 533 21.50 17.99 -21.46
N GLU A 534 22.75 17.51 -21.30
CA GLU A 534 23.72 17.93 -20.25
C GLU A 534 24.05 19.44 -20.40
N THR A 535 23.76 20.27 -19.40
CA THR A 535 24.02 21.73 -19.48
C THR A 535 25.44 22.10 -19.05
N ARG A 536 26.08 22.97 -19.85
CA ARG A 536 27.53 23.28 -19.88
C ARG A 536 27.94 24.67 -19.32
N ASN A 537 27.16 25.36 -18.47
CA ASN A 537 27.56 26.71 -18.00
C ASN A 537 27.26 26.99 -16.50
N GLU A 538 28.32 27.31 -15.74
CA GLU A 538 28.30 27.65 -14.31
C GLU A 538 27.44 28.88 -13.95
N PHE A 539 27.26 29.84 -14.87
CA PHE A 539 26.43 31.02 -14.60
C PHE A 539 24.94 30.67 -14.47
N GLU A 540 24.46 29.77 -15.34
CA GLU A 540 23.07 29.28 -15.27
C GLU A 540 22.87 28.40 -14.04
N GLN A 541 23.89 27.65 -13.63
CA GLN A 541 23.88 26.81 -12.43
C GLN A 541 23.74 27.66 -11.15
N LYS A 542 24.45 28.79 -11.03
CA LYS A 542 24.32 29.71 -9.88
C LYS A 542 22.95 30.39 -9.78
N VAL A 543 22.35 30.78 -10.90
CA VAL A 543 21.01 31.39 -10.90
C VAL A 543 19.94 30.34 -10.51
N VAL A 544 20.14 29.09 -10.93
CA VAL A 544 19.29 27.94 -10.58
C VAL A 544 19.41 27.58 -9.08
N ASP A 545 20.62 27.51 -8.54
CA ASP A 545 20.86 27.23 -7.11
C ASP A 545 20.25 28.32 -6.20
N GLN A 546 20.29 29.58 -6.65
CA GLN A 546 19.68 30.70 -5.93
C GLN A 546 18.14 30.63 -5.96
N ALA A 547 17.53 30.23 -7.08
CA ALA A 547 16.09 30.02 -7.21
C ALA A 547 15.60 28.84 -6.36
N PHE A 548 16.35 27.72 -6.33
CA PHE A 548 16.06 26.58 -5.46
C PHE A 548 16.20 26.92 -3.98
N THR A 549 17.23 27.69 -3.61
CA THR A 549 17.43 28.14 -2.22
C THR A 549 16.32 29.07 -1.76
N ASN A 550 15.83 29.95 -2.65
CA ASN A 550 14.71 30.84 -2.34
C ASN A 550 13.37 30.09 -2.24
N PHE A 551 13.15 29.10 -3.12
CA PHE A 551 11.96 28.23 -3.10
C PHE A 551 11.91 27.31 -1.86
N ALA A 552 13.05 26.70 -1.49
CA ALA A 552 13.17 25.90 -0.28
C ALA A 552 12.94 26.75 0.99
N LYS A 553 13.46 28.00 1.02
CA LYS A 553 13.22 28.94 2.13
C LYS A 553 11.77 29.39 2.23
N SER A 554 11.05 29.59 1.11
CA SER A 554 9.63 29.92 1.14
C SER A 554 8.76 28.74 1.59
N LEU A 555 9.13 27.51 1.23
CA LEU A 555 8.46 26.28 1.68
C LEU A 555 8.66 26.01 3.18
N ASP A 556 9.86 26.26 3.70
CA ASP A 556 10.15 26.13 5.14
C ASP A 556 9.35 27.18 5.94
N GLN A 557 9.28 28.42 5.47
CA GLN A 557 8.45 29.48 6.07
C GLN A 557 6.94 29.21 5.94
N ALA A 558 6.47 28.62 4.84
CA ALA A 558 5.07 28.24 4.65
C ALA A 558 4.67 27.06 5.55
N THR A 559 5.57 26.07 5.71
CA THR A 559 5.39 24.93 6.61
C THR A 559 5.37 25.39 8.07
N ILE A 560 6.26 26.31 8.44
CA ILE A 560 6.28 26.96 9.76
C ILE A 560 5.02 27.80 9.96
N LYS A 561 4.56 28.59 8.98
CA LYS A 561 3.31 29.36 9.06
C LYS A 561 2.08 28.47 9.17
N ALA A 562 2.00 27.36 8.43
CA ALA A 562 0.89 26.41 8.49
C ALA A 562 0.84 25.68 9.83
N ALA A 563 2.01 25.26 10.36
CA ALA A 563 2.12 24.69 11.70
C ALA A 563 1.76 25.71 12.80
N THR A 564 2.21 26.96 12.67
CA THR A 564 1.92 28.04 13.63
C THR A 564 0.45 28.46 13.58
N LYS A 565 -0.17 28.50 12.40
CA LYS A 565 -1.59 28.78 12.22
C LYS A 565 -2.46 27.67 12.81
N ARG A 566 -2.12 26.38 12.57
CA ARG A 566 -2.81 25.25 13.23
C ARG A 566 -2.72 25.32 14.75
N LEU A 567 -1.55 25.62 15.30
CA LEU A 567 -1.39 25.78 16.74
C LEU A 567 -2.18 26.98 17.30
N TRP A 568 -2.29 28.06 16.54
CA TRP A 568 -3.07 29.24 16.94
C TRP A 568 -4.58 28.98 16.87
N ASP A 569 -5.06 28.30 15.82
CA ASP A 569 -6.44 27.90 15.64
C ASP A 569 -6.87 26.85 16.69
N GLU A 570 -5.99 25.90 17.04
CA GLU A 570 -6.20 24.95 18.14
C GLU A 570 -6.26 25.66 19.51
N GLN A 571 -5.39 26.64 19.76
CA GLN A 571 -5.42 27.42 21.00
C GLN A 571 -6.66 28.32 21.12
N GLN A 572 -7.16 28.87 20.02
CA GLN A 572 -8.41 29.64 19.99
C GLN A 572 -9.61 28.74 20.25
N ASN A 573 -9.70 27.57 19.60
CA ASN A 573 -10.78 26.61 19.88
C ASN A 573 -10.80 26.17 21.36
N ILE A 574 -9.63 25.94 21.98
CA ILE A 574 -9.55 25.61 23.41
C ILE A 574 -10.02 26.80 24.28
N ARG A 575 -9.69 28.04 23.91
CA ARG A 575 -10.16 29.24 24.63
C ARG A 575 -11.66 29.42 24.51
N ASP A 576 -12.22 29.24 23.32
CA ASP A 576 -13.64 29.39 23.04
C ASP A 576 -14.46 28.31 23.74
N GLU A 577 -13.97 27.07 23.84
CA GLU A 577 -14.60 25.99 24.63
C GLU A 577 -14.58 26.27 26.14
N VAL A 578 -13.49 26.84 26.66
CA VAL A 578 -13.39 27.22 28.09
C VAL A 578 -14.30 28.41 28.41
N ASP A 579 -14.44 29.38 27.51
CA ASP A 579 -15.35 30.52 27.68
C ASP A 579 -16.82 30.08 27.59
N TYR A 580 -17.18 29.16 26.67
CA TYR A 580 -18.53 28.59 26.60
C TYR A 580 -18.92 27.83 27.88
N ALA A 581 -18.01 27.01 28.42
CA ALA A 581 -18.24 26.29 29.68
C ALA A 581 -18.35 27.24 30.91
N SER A 582 -17.78 28.44 30.83
CA SER A 582 -17.89 29.46 31.88
C SER A 582 -19.20 30.24 31.83
N ILE A 583 -19.76 30.42 30.63
CA ILE A 583 -21.05 31.10 30.38
C ILE A 583 -22.23 30.21 30.79
N GLU A 584 -22.19 28.90 30.50
CA GLU A 584 -23.24 27.96 30.94
C GLU A 584 -23.31 27.78 32.47
N ARG A 585 -22.20 27.96 33.20
CA ARG A 585 -22.19 27.95 34.67
C ARG A 585 -22.71 29.24 35.29
N ARG A 586 -22.82 30.34 34.53
CA ARG A 586 -23.35 31.63 35.03
C ARG A 586 -24.85 31.80 34.82
N THR A 587 -25.47 31.07 33.88
CA THR A 587 -26.91 31.20 33.56
C THR A 587 -27.82 30.27 34.38
N THR A 588 -27.27 29.43 35.24
CA THR A 588 -28.02 28.55 36.17
C THR A 588 -27.81 28.95 37.64
N ARG A 589 -28.26 30.16 38.00
CA ARG A 589 -28.49 30.53 39.42
C ARG A 589 -30.00 30.60 39.69
N PRO A 590 -30.56 29.81 40.62
CA PRO A 590 -31.95 29.93 41.01
C PRO A 590 -32.14 31.18 41.88
N ALA A 591 -33.12 32.00 41.54
CA ALA A 591 -33.61 33.07 42.39
C ALA A 591 -34.21 32.46 43.67
N MET A 592 -33.53 32.63 44.80
CA MET A 592 -34.10 32.42 46.13
C MET A 592 -34.41 33.78 46.78
N ARG A 593 -35.64 33.85 47.27
CA ARG A 593 -36.30 34.95 48.00
C ARG A 593 -35.52 35.37 49.26
N ALA A 594 -35.47 36.67 49.51
CA ALA A 594 -35.98 37.32 50.72
C ALA A 594 -36.25 38.79 50.41
#